data_AF-A0A3B9BHU8-F1
#
_entry.id   AF-A0A3B9BHU8-F1
#
_cell.length_a   1.000
_cell.length_b   1.000
_cell.length_c   1.000
_cell.angle_alpha   90.00
_cell.angle_beta   90.00
_cell.angle_gamma   90.00
#
_symmetry.space_group_name_H-M   'P 1'
#
loop_
_entity.id
_entity.type
_entity.pdbx_description
1 polymer ?
#
loop_
_entity_poly.entity_id
_entity_poly.type
_entity_poly.pdbx_seq_one_letter_code
_entity_poly.pdbx_strand_id
1 'polypeptide(L)' 'PTNHLDIRSKEVLQEALNLFEGTALIVSHDRSFLDGVVTKVLEISTNTARMLTCNVTEYMERLEVEAD' A
#
# COMPACT_ATOMS: atom_id res chain seq x y z
N PRO A 1 7.35 7.23 -3.50
CA PRO A 1 7.74 8.50 -2.84
C PRO A 1 8.66 8.36 -1.61
N THR A 2 9.04 7.14 -1.22
CA THR A 2 9.87 6.85 -0.03
C THR A 2 11.38 6.97 -0.26
N ASN A 3 11.83 7.47 -1.41
CA ASN A 3 13.25 7.57 -1.72
C ASN A 3 13.87 8.75 -0.95
N HIS A 4 14.90 8.46 -0.15
CA HIS A 4 15.64 9.40 0.71
C HIS A 4 14.94 9.89 1.99
N LEU A 5 13.82 9.28 2.40
CA LEU A 5 13.22 9.56 3.72
C LEU A 5 13.82 8.61 4.76
N ASP A 6 14.38 9.19 5.83
CA ASP A 6 14.76 8.48 7.04
C ASP A 6 13.52 7.90 7.75
N ILE A 7 13.71 6.95 8.66
CA ILE A 7 12.63 6.19 9.31
C ILE A 7 11.58 7.13 9.93
N ARG A 8 12.01 8.21 10.61
CA ARG A 8 11.11 9.18 11.24
C ARG A 8 10.26 9.92 10.23
N SER A 9 10.83 10.34 9.11
CA SER A 9 10.07 11.06 8.10
C SER A 9 9.02 10.17 7.40
N LYS A 10 9.25 8.84 7.37
CA LYS A 10 8.22 7.88 6.93
C LYS A 10 7.08 7.78 7.93
N GLU A 11 7.37 7.70 9.24
CA GLU A 11 6.36 7.65 10.30
C GLU A 11 5.46 8.90 10.27
N VAL A 12 6.06 10.10 10.18
CA VAL A 12 5.33 11.36 10.07
C VAL A 12 4.44 11.39 8.82
N LEU A 13 4.94 10.86 7.70
CA LEU A 13 4.15 10.77 6.47
C LEU A 13 2.98 9.80 6.62
N GLN A 14 3.17 8.64 7.27
CA GLN A 14 2.08 7.71 7.55
C GLN A 14 1.00 8.34 8.42
N GLU A 15 1.41 9.02 9.50
CA GLU A 15 0.47 9.70 10.40
C GLU A 15 -0.33 10.78 9.66
N ALA A 16 0.35 11.61 8.85
CA ALA A 16 -0.31 12.62 8.03
C ALA A 16 -1.31 12.01 7.03
N LEU A 17 -0.97 10.87 6.41
CA LEU A 17 -1.85 10.17 5.47
C LEU A 17 -3.04 9.52 6.18
N ASN A 18 -2.85 9.00 7.39
CA ASN A 18 -3.93 8.42 8.20
C ASN A 18 -4.90 9.48 8.74
N LEU A 19 -4.44 10.71 8.94
CA LEU A 19 -5.28 11.86 9.32
C LEU A 19 -5.92 12.57 8.12
N PHE A 20 -5.53 12.22 6.89
CA PHE A 20 -6.05 12.86 5.69
C PHE A 20 -7.48 12.36 5.39
N GLU A 21 -8.46 13.25 5.43
CA GLU A 21 -9.87 12.91 5.20
C GLU A 21 -10.22 12.64 3.72
N GLY A 22 -9.27 12.86 2.81
CA GLY A 22 -9.45 12.62 1.38
C GLY A 22 -9.01 11.23 0.94
N THR A 23 -9.05 10.99 -0.37
CA THR A 23 -8.48 9.77 -0.97
C THR A 23 -7.08 10.06 -1.49
N ALA A 24 -6.11 9.26 -1.07
CA ALA A 24 -4.74 9.29 -1.60
C ALA A 24 -4.47 8.07 -2.46
N LEU A 25 -3.82 8.26 -3.62
CA LEU A 25 -3.27 7.18 -4.44
C LEU A 25 -1.76 7.14 -4.22
N ILE A 26 -1.26 6.01 -3.74
CA ILE A 26 0.14 5.85 -3.32
C ILE A 26 0.78 4.72 -4.12
N VAL A 27 1.96 4.99 -4.69
CA VAL A 27 2.78 3.99 -5.38
C VAL A 27 4.15 3.94 -4.70
N SER A 28 4.50 2.81 -4.08
CA SER A 28 5.75 2.63 -3.35
C SER A 28 6.27 1.20 -3.47
N HIS A 29 7.59 1.03 -3.32
CA HIS A 29 8.21 -0.30 -3.18
C HIS A 29 8.39 -0.73 -1.71
N ASP A 30 8.08 0.16 -0.76
CA ASP A 30 8.24 -0.09 0.67
C ASP A 30 6.93 -0.69 1.25
N ARG A 31 6.95 -2.01 1.49
CA ARG A 31 5.78 -2.75 1.97
C ARG A 31 5.37 -2.34 3.38
N SER A 32 6.33 -2.23 4.30
CA SER A 32 6.07 -1.82 5.69
C SER A 32 5.48 -0.42 5.78
N PHE A 33 5.90 0.49 4.88
CA PHE A 33 5.29 1.81 4.77
C PHE A 33 3.83 1.73 4.29
N LEU A 34 3.57 0.95 3.23
CA LEU A 34 2.24 0.85 2.65
C LEU A 34 1.25 0.14 3.57
N ASP A 35 1.69 -0.89 4.30
CA ASP A 35 0.80 -1.71 5.12
C ASP A 35 0.10 -0.91 6.24
N GLY A 36 0.79 0.10 6.80
CA GLY A 36 0.25 0.98 7.83
C GLY A 36 -0.67 2.12 7.33
N VAL A 37 -0.91 2.22 6.02
CA VAL A 37 -1.66 3.34 5.41
C VAL A 37 -2.70 2.87 4.40
N VAL A 38 -2.38 1.82 3.64
CA VAL A 38 -3.21 1.35 2.53
C VAL A 38 -4.37 0.50 3.05
N THR A 39 -5.58 0.91 2.69
CA THR A 39 -6.83 0.19 3.01
C THR A 39 -7.40 -0.59 1.82
N LYS A 40 -6.90 -0.30 0.61
CA LYS A 40 -7.29 -0.97 -0.64
C LYS A 40 -6.09 -1.09 -1.57
N VAL A 41 -5.92 -2.27 -2.17
CA VAL A 41 -4.91 -2.54 -3.19
C VAL A 41 -5.58 -2.57 -4.56
N LEU A 42 -5.11 -1.72 -5.47
CA LEU A 42 -5.45 -1.81 -6.89
C LEU A 42 -4.38 -2.67 -7.58
N GLU A 43 -4.72 -3.91 -7.88
CA GLU A 43 -3.89 -4.78 -8.69
C GLU A 43 -4.10 -4.45 -10.17
N ILE A 44 -3.01 -4.26 -10.90
CA ILE A 44 -3.01 -4.01 -12.34
C ILE A 44 -2.20 -5.13 -13.01
N SER A 45 -2.87 -5.86 -13.90
CA SER A 45 -2.32 -6.92 -14.74
C SER A 45 -2.50 -6.55 -16.22
N THR A 46 -1.86 -7.30 -17.13
CA THR A 46 -1.75 -6.96 -18.56
C THR A 46 -3.07 -6.51 -19.22
N ASN A 47 -4.21 -7.11 -18.84
CA ASN A 47 -5.53 -6.77 -19.39
C ASN A 47 -6.62 -6.59 -18.32
N THR A 48 -6.27 -6.60 -17.03
CA THR A 48 -7.26 -6.59 -15.94
C THR A 48 -6.79 -5.67 -14.83
N ALA A 49 -7.73 -4.98 -14.21
CA ALA A 49 -7.50 -4.30 -12.95
C ALA A 49 -8.56 -4.76 -11.95
N ARG A 50 -8.13 -5.14 -10.74
CA ARG A 50 -9.06 -5.49 -9.66
C ARG A 50 -8.72 -4.71 -8.40
N MET A 51 -9.76 -4.24 -7.73
CA MET A 51 -9.65 -3.54 -6.46
C MET A 51 -9.91 -4.53 -5.33
N LEU A 52 -8.95 -4.66 -4.43
CA LEU A 52 -9.02 -5.53 -3.26
C LEU A 52 -9.11 -4.65 -2.02
N THR A 53 -10.12 -4.86 -1.18
CA THR A 53 -10.25 -4.15 0.10
C THR A 53 -9.49 -4.93 1.16
N CYS A 54 -8.18 -4.73 1.18
CA CYS A 54 -7.22 -5.36 2.06
C CYS A 54 -5.98 -4.47 2.17
N ASN A 55 -5.14 -4.72 3.18
CA ASN A 55 -3.82 -4.11 3.26
C ASN A 55 -2.82 -4.82 2.33
N VAL A 56 -1.54 -4.47 2.41
CA VAL A 56 -0.51 -5.04 1.54
C VAL A 56 -0.14 -6.44 1.98
N THR A 57 -0.06 -6.70 3.28
CA THR A 57 0.26 -8.03 3.83
C THR A 57 -0.78 -9.07 3.39
N GLU A 58 -2.06 -8.79 3.61
CA GLU A 58 -3.17 -9.64 3.18
C GLU A 58 -3.22 -9.83 1.66
N TYR A 59 -2.85 -8.81 0.89
CA TYR A 59 -2.75 -8.94 -0.56
C TYR A 59 -1.66 -9.93 -0.98
N MET A 60 -0.49 -9.88 -0.35
CA MET A 60 0.61 -10.79 -0.65
C MET A 60 0.24 -12.24 -0.30
N GLU A 61 -0.39 -12.46 0.85
CA GLU A 61 -0.87 -13.79 1.26
C GLU A 61 -1.86 -14.37 0.24
N ARG A 62 -2.77 -13.54 -0.29
CA ARG A 62 -3.70 -13.98 -1.35
C ARG A 62 -2.96 -14.36 -2.64
N LEU A 63 -1.94 -13.61 -3.04
CA LEU A 63 -1.15 -13.94 -4.23
C LEU A 63 -0.43 -15.28 -4.08
N GLU A 64 0.07 -15.61 -2.88
CA GLU A 64 0.71 -16.90 -2.62
C GLU A 64 -0.30 -18.05 -2.74
N VAL A 65 -1.50 -17.90 -2.16
CA VAL A 65 -2.57 -18.91 -2.25
C VAL A 65 -3.11 -19.08 -3.68
N GLU A 66 -3.16 -18.01 -4.47
CA GLU A 66 -3.61 -18.06 -5.88
C GLU A 66 -2.54 -18.66 -6.82
N ALA A 67 -1.27 -18.70 -6.41
CA ALA A 67 -0.18 -19.25 -7.20
C ALA A 67 -0.01 -20.77 -7.06
N ASP A 68 -0.57 -21.35 -5.99
CA ASP A 68 -0.66 -22.80 -5.74
C ASP A 68 -1.84 -23.45 -6.49
#